data_AF-A0A101EDQ6-F1
#
_entry.id   AF-A0A101EDQ6-F1
#
_cell.length_a   1.000
_cell.length_b   1.000
_cell.length_c   1.000
_cell.angle_alpha   90.00
_cell.angle_beta   90.00
_cell.angle_gamma   90.00
#
_symmetry.space_group_name_H-M   'P 1'
#
loop_
_entity.id
_entity.type
_entity.pdbx_description
1 polymer ?
#
loop_
_entity_poly.entity_id
_entity_poly.type
_entity_poly.pdbx_seq_one_letter_code
_entity_poly.pdbx_strand_id
1 'polypeptide(L)'
;AGYTGGAKAILPGVCSHKTISQNHSLMLDPSSVPGSLDGAVRKDIDEAGSLLREKVYLFNVVLNAKKEVVGIFSGDLIDAHREGALLVDSMYKVKVDPVDIVVASCGGFPKDINFYQAHKALENAALAVKEGGIIILLAECPEGVGHEKMESWLLSARTLDEPIERLKREGFQLGPHKVMRIALIRKKARIYLVSNTLPDGFASTFFELFRDPKAAFSRALAECGSGASVLVMPYAGSTLPDTR
;
A
#
# COMPACT_ATOMS: atom_id res chain seq x y z
N ALA A 1 4.82 2.26 -7.42
CA ALA A 1 5.35 3.28 -8.35
C ALA A 1 6.17 4.37 -7.64
N GLY A 2 6.56 4.19 -6.37
CA GLY A 2 7.17 5.24 -5.56
C GLY A 2 6.18 6.29 -5.10
N TYR A 3 5.82 7.19 -6.00
CA TYR A 3 5.00 8.38 -5.77
C TYR A 3 3.81 8.44 -6.75
N THR A 4 2.79 9.23 -6.44
CA THR A 4 1.76 9.65 -7.41
C THR A 4 2.25 10.83 -8.26
N GLY A 5 1.42 11.35 -9.18
CA GLY A 5 1.78 12.51 -10.00
C GLY A 5 2.77 12.20 -11.14
N GLY A 6 3.22 13.27 -11.80
CA GLY A 6 4.08 13.21 -12.98
C GLY A 6 3.43 12.47 -14.15
N ALA A 7 4.24 11.70 -14.87
CA ALA A 7 3.82 10.85 -15.99
C ALA A 7 2.77 9.79 -15.63
N LYS A 8 2.44 9.62 -14.35
CA LYS A 8 1.39 8.69 -13.91
C LYS A 8 -0.02 9.09 -14.39
N ALA A 9 -0.22 10.37 -14.69
CA ALA A 9 -1.43 10.85 -15.36
C ALA A 9 -1.58 10.28 -16.79
N ILE A 10 -0.47 9.85 -17.39
CA ILE A 10 -0.44 9.19 -18.71
C ILE A 10 -0.51 7.67 -18.55
N LEU A 11 0.51 7.06 -17.92
CA LEU A 11 0.55 5.63 -17.60
C LEU A 11 0.43 5.45 -16.09
N PRO A 12 -0.68 4.90 -15.55
CA PRO A 12 -1.79 4.24 -16.25
C PRO A 12 -2.97 5.15 -16.65
N GLY A 13 -2.95 6.44 -16.33
CA GLY A 13 -4.15 7.31 -16.35
C GLY A 13 -4.99 7.33 -17.64
N VAL A 14 -4.37 7.24 -18.82
CA VAL A 14 -5.06 7.24 -20.14
C VAL A 14 -4.57 6.13 -21.08
N CYS A 15 -4.03 5.04 -20.52
CA CYS A 15 -3.51 3.92 -21.29
C CYS A 15 -4.51 2.76 -21.45
N SER A 16 -4.30 1.91 -22.45
CA SER A 16 -5.06 0.68 -22.62
C SER A 16 -4.89 -0.26 -21.42
N HIS A 17 -5.90 -1.09 -21.13
CA HIS A 17 -5.81 -2.09 -20.07
C HIS A 17 -4.58 -3.02 -20.22
N LYS A 18 -4.19 -3.34 -21.47
CA LYS A 18 -2.99 -4.14 -21.76
C LYS A 18 -1.73 -3.44 -21.25
N THR A 19 -1.54 -2.16 -21.58
CA THR A 19 -0.40 -1.36 -21.13
C THR A 19 -0.39 -1.22 -19.60
N ILE A 20 -1.55 -0.94 -19.00
CA ILE A 20 -1.71 -0.83 -17.55
C ILE A 20 -1.29 -2.14 -16.87
N SER A 21 -1.74 -3.28 -17.39
CA SER A 21 -1.42 -4.59 -16.83
C SER A 21 0.07 -4.91 -16.93
N GLN A 22 0.71 -4.56 -18.05
CA GLN A 22 2.17 -4.74 -18.21
C GLN A 22 2.95 -3.90 -17.20
N ASN A 23 2.64 -2.61 -17.07
CA ASN A 23 3.28 -1.75 -16.06
C ASN A 23 3.09 -2.29 -14.63
N HIS A 24 1.88 -2.72 -14.27
CA HIS A 24 1.63 -3.26 -12.93
C HIS A 24 2.33 -4.60 -12.70
N SER A 25 2.64 -5.38 -13.74
CA SER A 25 3.44 -6.60 -13.58
C SER A 25 4.85 -6.33 -13.03
N LEU A 26 5.39 -5.13 -13.30
CA LEU A 26 6.65 -4.67 -12.73
C LEU A 26 6.58 -4.44 -11.21
N MET A 27 5.38 -4.47 -10.59
CA MET A 27 5.26 -4.46 -9.12
C MET A 27 5.80 -5.73 -8.46
N LEU A 28 6.07 -6.79 -9.23
CA LEU A 28 6.74 -7.99 -8.74
C LEU A 28 8.26 -7.79 -8.60
N ASP A 29 8.82 -6.77 -9.25
CA ASP A 29 10.21 -6.41 -9.11
C ASP A 29 10.50 -5.90 -7.67
N PRO A 30 11.55 -6.40 -6.99
CA PRO A 30 11.90 -5.97 -5.64
C PRO A 30 12.19 -4.46 -5.50
N SER A 31 12.61 -3.79 -6.57
CA SER A 31 12.84 -2.34 -6.60
C SER A 31 11.56 -1.51 -6.57
N SER A 32 10.41 -2.12 -6.90
CA SER A 32 9.11 -1.46 -6.98
C SER A 32 8.46 -1.28 -5.60
N VAL A 33 9.04 -0.39 -4.79
CA VAL A 33 8.60 -0.07 -3.43
C VAL A 33 8.00 1.34 -3.31
N PRO A 34 7.17 1.62 -2.28
CA PRO A 34 6.76 2.99 -1.94
C PRO A 34 7.97 3.91 -1.70
N GLY A 35 7.86 5.18 -2.09
CA GLY A 35 8.95 6.16 -1.93
C GLY A 35 10.21 5.94 -2.77
N SER A 36 10.21 4.98 -3.71
CA SER A 36 11.34 4.77 -4.64
C SER A 36 11.07 5.38 -6.02
N LEU A 37 11.94 6.30 -6.45
CA LEU A 37 11.93 6.85 -7.81
C LEU A 37 12.67 5.94 -8.81
N ASP A 38 13.47 4.99 -8.32
CA ASP A 38 14.31 4.11 -9.15
C ASP A 38 13.69 2.73 -9.40
N GLY A 39 12.48 2.49 -8.88
CA GLY A 39 11.77 1.22 -9.03
C GLY A 39 11.32 0.97 -10.48
N ALA A 40 11.29 -0.30 -10.88
CA ALA A 40 10.94 -0.71 -12.26
C ALA A 40 9.60 -0.10 -12.74
N VAL A 41 8.56 -0.10 -11.91
CA VAL A 41 7.26 0.53 -12.24
C VAL A 41 7.40 2.01 -12.55
N ARG A 42 8.22 2.75 -11.79
CA ARG A 42 8.40 4.19 -11.97
C ARG A 42 9.20 4.49 -13.23
N LYS A 43 10.26 3.73 -13.48
CA LYS A 43 11.06 3.86 -14.71
C LYS A 43 10.21 3.68 -15.97
N ASP A 44 9.35 2.67 -16.01
CA ASP A 44 8.43 2.43 -17.14
C ASP A 44 7.38 3.57 -17.29
N ILE A 45 6.86 4.10 -16.18
CA ILE A 45 5.97 5.28 -16.20
C ILE A 45 6.67 6.52 -16.79
N ASP A 46 7.91 6.76 -16.37
CA ASP A 46 8.66 7.94 -16.78
C ASP A 46 9.19 7.82 -18.22
N GLU A 47 9.54 6.61 -18.67
CA GLU A 47 9.84 6.30 -20.07
C GLU A 47 8.62 6.58 -20.96
N ALA A 48 7.44 6.06 -20.60
CA ALA A 48 6.20 6.32 -21.33
C ALA A 48 5.85 7.82 -21.37
N GLY A 49 6.08 8.55 -20.28
CA GLY A 49 5.93 9.99 -20.23
C GLY A 49 6.91 10.74 -21.14
N SER A 50 8.15 10.27 -21.21
CA SER A 50 9.22 10.88 -22.01
C SER A 50 8.94 10.84 -23.51
N LEU A 51 8.20 9.83 -24.00
CA LEU A 51 7.72 9.77 -25.38
C LEU A 51 6.84 10.96 -25.78
N LEU A 52 6.26 11.65 -24.80
CA LEU A 52 5.37 12.79 -24.98
C LEU A 52 5.94 14.09 -24.37
N ARG A 53 7.22 14.11 -23.95
CA ARG A 53 7.83 15.21 -23.20
C ARG A 53 7.64 16.58 -23.87
N GLU A 54 7.83 16.65 -25.18
CA GLU A 54 7.69 17.88 -25.97
C GLU A 54 6.25 18.39 -26.10
N LYS A 55 5.25 17.58 -25.71
CA LYS A 55 3.82 17.88 -25.86
C LYS A 55 3.11 18.03 -24.52
N VAL A 56 3.83 17.86 -23.41
CA VAL A 56 3.24 17.77 -22.07
C VAL A 56 3.92 18.78 -21.16
N TYR A 57 3.11 19.59 -20.48
CA TYR A 57 3.54 20.46 -19.41
C TYR A 57 2.97 19.95 -18.09
N LEU A 58 3.83 19.68 -17.10
CA LEU A 58 3.36 19.20 -15.81
C LEU A 58 2.83 20.37 -14.98
N PHE A 59 1.70 20.15 -14.32
CA PHE A 59 1.24 20.95 -13.20
C PHE A 59 0.79 19.99 -12.08
N ASN A 60 1.56 19.91 -11.01
CA ASN A 60 1.26 19.08 -9.85
C ASN A 60 1.16 19.94 -8.60
N VAL A 61 0.24 19.55 -7.72
CA VAL A 61 0.09 20.15 -6.40
C VAL A 61 0.39 19.10 -5.32
N VAL A 62 1.05 19.53 -4.26
CA VAL A 62 1.20 18.74 -3.03
C VAL A 62 0.17 19.24 -2.02
N LEU A 63 -0.57 18.31 -1.44
CA LEU A 63 -1.60 18.60 -0.46
C LEU A 63 -1.15 18.18 0.95
N ASN A 64 -1.51 18.98 1.95
CA ASN A 64 -1.41 18.55 3.35
C ASN A 64 -2.60 17.67 3.77
N ALA A 65 -2.62 17.23 5.02
CA ALA A 65 -3.70 16.39 5.57
C ALA A 65 -5.09 17.06 5.53
N LYS A 66 -5.16 18.41 5.50
CA LYS A 66 -6.40 19.19 5.36
C LYS A 66 -6.82 19.41 3.89
N LYS A 67 -6.10 18.81 2.94
CA LYS A 67 -6.26 19.00 1.49
C LYS A 67 -5.94 20.44 1.01
N GLU A 68 -5.17 21.19 1.79
CA GLU A 68 -4.69 22.52 1.39
C GLU A 68 -3.44 22.37 0.51
N VAL A 69 -3.29 23.22 -0.50
CA VAL A 69 -2.12 23.24 -1.38
C VAL A 69 -0.94 23.81 -0.60
N VAL A 70 0.12 23.01 -0.46
CA VAL A 70 1.36 23.39 0.23
C VAL A 70 2.58 23.45 -0.69
N GLY A 71 2.39 23.08 -1.95
CA GLY A 71 3.42 23.20 -2.98
C GLY A 71 2.80 23.06 -4.36
N ILE A 72 3.35 23.80 -5.31
CA ILE A 72 2.99 23.72 -6.73
C ILE A 72 4.29 23.50 -7.49
N PHE A 73 4.31 22.45 -8.30
CA PHE A 73 5.46 22.05 -9.10
C PHE A 73 5.02 21.93 -10.54
N SER A 74 5.58 22.78 -11.39
CA SER A 74 5.18 22.86 -12.80
C SER A 74 6.38 23.05 -13.72
N GLY A 75 6.29 22.50 -14.92
CA GLY A 75 7.39 22.53 -15.88
C GLY A 75 7.61 21.18 -16.52
N ASP A 76 8.89 20.79 -16.60
CA ASP A 76 9.30 19.50 -17.12
C ASP A 76 8.62 18.33 -16.39
N LEU A 77 8.22 17.31 -17.16
CA LEU A 77 7.45 16.18 -16.66
C LEU A 77 8.15 15.38 -15.56
N ILE A 78 9.48 15.25 -15.64
CA ILE A 78 10.27 14.47 -14.69
C ILE A 78 10.82 15.39 -13.62
N ASP A 79 11.46 16.49 -13.99
CA ASP A 79 12.17 17.34 -13.02
C ASP A 79 11.19 17.98 -12.03
N ALA A 80 10.07 18.54 -12.51
CA ALA A 80 9.06 19.11 -11.61
C ALA A 80 8.39 18.04 -10.72
N HIS A 81 8.26 16.80 -11.22
CA HIS A 81 7.77 15.69 -10.39
C HIS A 81 8.76 15.34 -9.27
N ARG A 82 10.07 15.39 -9.53
CA ARG A 82 11.11 15.08 -8.53
C ARG A 82 11.16 16.12 -7.43
N GLU A 83 11.10 17.39 -7.77
CA GLU A 83 11.00 18.46 -6.78
C GLU A 83 9.76 18.30 -5.88
N GLY A 84 8.62 17.92 -6.47
CA GLY A 84 7.41 17.61 -5.71
C GLY A 84 7.58 16.40 -4.79
N ALA A 85 8.30 15.36 -5.23
CA ALA A 85 8.58 14.18 -4.42
C ALA A 85 9.46 14.51 -3.19
N LEU A 86 10.42 15.42 -3.33
CA LEU A 86 11.25 15.90 -2.20
C LEU A 86 10.39 16.57 -1.12
N LEU A 87 9.43 17.41 -1.51
CA LEU A 87 8.50 18.01 -0.55
C LEU A 87 7.65 16.94 0.16
N VAL A 88 7.11 15.98 -0.60
CA VAL A 88 6.32 14.86 -0.04
C VAL A 88 7.15 14.06 0.96
N ASP A 89 8.42 13.77 0.66
CA ASP A 89 9.31 13.06 1.57
C ASP A 89 9.52 13.82 2.88
N SER A 90 9.77 15.13 2.82
CA SER A 90 9.96 15.94 4.04
C SER A 90 8.72 16.00 4.95
N MET A 91 7.53 15.75 4.39
CA MET A 91 6.26 15.77 5.14
C MET A 91 5.83 14.40 5.67
N TYR A 92 6.03 13.34 4.89
CA TYR A 92 5.36 12.06 5.10
C TYR A 92 6.30 10.87 5.27
N LYS A 93 7.59 11.03 4.98
CA LYS A 93 8.59 9.98 5.20
C LYS A 93 9.19 10.14 6.58
N VAL A 94 9.07 9.10 7.41
CA VAL A 94 9.43 9.17 8.83
C VAL A 94 10.41 8.07 9.17
N LYS A 95 11.57 8.45 9.70
CA LYS A 95 12.56 7.49 10.20
C LYS A 95 12.03 6.81 11.45
N VAL A 96 11.99 5.48 11.43
CA VAL A 96 11.55 4.67 12.56
C VAL A 96 12.37 3.38 12.62
N ASP A 97 12.67 2.92 13.83
CA ASP A 97 13.16 1.55 14.01
C ASP A 97 11.99 0.57 13.91
N PRO A 98 12.18 -0.63 13.32
CA PRO A 98 11.15 -1.65 13.34
C PRO A 98 10.72 -2.02 14.78
N VAL A 99 9.40 -2.13 15.00
CA VAL A 99 8.80 -2.44 16.31
C VAL A 99 8.08 -3.78 16.32
N ASP A 100 7.71 -4.25 17.52
CA ASP A 100 7.04 -5.54 17.71
C ASP A 100 5.55 -5.46 17.29
N ILE A 101 4.87 -4.35 17.60
CA ILE A 101 3.46 -4.13 17.27
C ILE A 101 3.29 -2.81 16.51
N VAL A 102 2.67 -2.85 15.34
CA VAL A 102 2.27 -1.66 14.58
C VAL A 102 0.75 -1.54 14.58
N VAL A 103 0.22 -0.46 15.13
CA VAL A 103 -1.22 -0.11 15.05
C VAL A 103 -1.42 0.90 13.94
N ALA A 104 -2.03 0.48 12.83
CA ALA A 104 -2.16 1.26 11.62
C ALA A 104 -3.62 1.56 11.27
N SER A 105 -3.94 2.80 10.92
CA SER A 105 -5.23 3.18 10.34
C SER A 105 -5.02 3.71 8.93
N CYS A 106 -6.01 3.47 8.06
CA CYS A 106 -6.03 4.03 6.71
C CYS A 106 -6.29 5.55 6.70
N GLY A 107 -6.65 6.13 7.85
CA GLY A 107 -7.07 7.53 7.98
C GLY A 107 -8.59 7.74 7.85
N GLY A 108 -9.38 6.66 7.92
CA GLY A 108 -10.84 6.67 7.81
C GLY A 108 -11.36 6.97 6.39
N PHE A 109 -12.66 7.21 6.30
CA PHE A 109 -13.34 7.44 5.03
C PHE A 109 -12.77 8.68 4.29
N PRO A 110 -12.53 8.62 2.97
CA PRO A 110 -12.85 7.53 2.04
C PRO A 110 -11.70 6.52 1.83
N LYS A 111 -10.62 6.57 2.61
CA LYS A 111 -9.43 5.72 2.40
C LYS A 111 -9.65 4.26 2.81
N ASP A 112 -10.64 4.00 3.64
CA ASP A 112 -11.08 2.68 4.08
C ASP A 112 -12.44 2.26 3.47
N ILE A 113 -12.86 2.87 2.36
CA ILE A 113 -14.14 2.54 1.69
C ILE A 113 -14.24 1.04 1.30
N ASN A 114 -13.11 0.45 0.91
CA ASN A 114 -12.96 -0.98 0.66
C ASN A 114 -11.54 -1.46 0.95
N PHE A 115 -11.37 -2.77 1.06
CA PHE A 115 -10.08 -3.38 1.38
C PHE A 115 -9.04 -3.19 0.26
N TYR A 116 -9.48 -3.05 -0.99
CA TYR A 116 -8.62 -2.70 -2.13
C TYR A 116 -7.92 -1.35 -1.94
N GLN A 117 -8.50 -0.38 -1.22
CA GLN A 117 -7.77 0.82 -0.82
C GLN A 117 -7.01 0.62 0.49
N ALA A 118 -7.62 -0.01 1.49
CA ALA A 118 -7.06 -0.16 2.82
C ALA A 118 -5.73 -0.94 2.86
N HIS A 119 -5.51 -1.92 1.97
CA HIS A 119 -4.25 -2.70 1.95
C HIS A 119 -2.99 -1.83 1.75
N LYS A 120 -3.12 -0.60 1.21
CA LYS A 120 -1.99 0.34 1.09
C LYS A 120 -1.43 0.72 2.46
N ALA A 121 -2.31 0.90 3.45
CA ALA A 121 -1.92 1.16 4.84
C ALA A 121 -1.20 -0.04 5.43
N LEU A 122 -1.66 -1.26 5.12
CA LEU A 122 -0.99 -2.51 5.51
C LEU A 122 0.41 -2.62 4.89
N GLU A 123 0.59 -2.30 3.60
CA GLU A 123 1.89 -2.32 2.95
C GLU A 123 2.89 -1.35 3.62
N ASN A 124 2.45 -0.13 3.96
CA ASN A 124 3.31 0.82 4.67
C ASN A 124 3.60 0.36 6.11
N ALA A 125 2.60 -0.16 6.83
CA ALA A 125 2.78 -0.67 8.18
C ALA A 125 3.78 -1.85 8.23
N ALA A 126 3.80 -2.68 7.19
CA ALA A 126 4.72 -3.81 7.07
C ALA A 126 6.19 -3.40 6.97
N LEU A 127 6.48 -2.15 6.61
CA LEU A 127 7.84 -1.61 6.61
C LEU A 127 8.35 -1.37 8.04
N ALA A 128 7.46 -1.02 8.97
CA ALA A 128 7.80 -0.66 10.36
C ALA A 128 7.69 -1.82 11.35
N VAL A 129 7.19 -2.99 10.94
CA VAL A 129 7.08 -4.16 11.82
C VAL A 129 8.35 -5.03 11.72
N LYS A 130 8.79 -5.60 12.84
CA LYS A 130 9.83 -6.64 12.89
C LYS A 130 9.35 -7.95 12.26
N GLU A 131 10.30 -8.82 11.93
CA GLU A 131 10.00 -10.21 11.62
C GLU A 131 9.34 -10.89 12.83
N GLY A 132 8.25 -11.62 12.60
CA GLY A 132 7.45 -12.25 13.65
C GLY A 132 6.52 -11.30 14.43
N GLY A 133 6.53 -10.00 14.14
CA GLY A 133 5.69 -9.01 14.83
C GLY A 133 4.21 -9.06 14.44
N ILE A 134 3.43 -8.08 14.93
CA ILE A 134 1.98 -7.99 14.71
C ILE A 134 1.62 -6.62 14.12
N ILE A 135 0.85 -6.63 13.04
CA ILE A 135 0.22 -5.44 12.47
C ILE A 135 -1.26 -5.47 12.84
N ILE A 136 -1.74 -4.43 13.51
CA ILE A 136 -3.17 -4.21 13.77
C ILE A 136 -3.66 -3.13 12.78
N LEU A 137 -4.34 -3.56 11.73
CA LEU A 137 -4.91 -2.67 10.73
C LEU A 137 -6.36 -2.33 11.09
N LEU A 138 -6.64 -1.05 11.31
CA LEU A 138 -7.99 -0.50 11.43
C LEU A 138 -8.47 -0.05 10.05
N ALA A 139 -9.50 -0.72 9.53
CA ALA A 139 -10.11 -0.38 8.25
C ALA A 139 -11.55 -0.90 8.20
N GLU A 140 -12.53 0.00 8.12
CA GLU A 140 -13.93 -0.43 8.15
C GLU A 140 -14.29 -1.27 6.93
N CYS A 141 -13.99 -0.80 5.71
CA CYS A 141 -14.29 -1.49 4.45
C CYS A 141 -15.78 -1.80 4.25
N PRO A 142 -16.68 -0.79 4.27
CA PRO A 142 -18.12 -1.00 4.11
C PRO A 142 -18.51 -1.60 2.74
N GLU A 143 -17.71 -1.40 1.68
CA GLU A 143 -17.95 -2.02 0.37
C GLU A 143 -17.23 -3.38 0.21
N GLY A 144 -16.77 -3.99 1.30
CA GLY A 144 -16.04 -5.25 1.26
C GLY A 144 -14.67 -5.10 0.60
N VAL A 145 -14.35 -6.00 -0.34
CA VAL A 145 -13.02 -6.00 -0.99
C VAL A 145 -12.89 -4.89 -2.03
N GLY A 146 -13.94 -4.58 -2.79
CA GLY A 146 -13.92 -3.53 -3.82
C GLY A 146 -13.16 -3.88 -5.11
N HIS A 147 -12.81 -5.16 -5.32
CA HIS A 147 -12.25 -5.65 -6.58
C HIS A 147 -12.45 -7.17 -6.74
N GLU A 148 -13.33 -7.57 -7.67
CA GLU A 148 -13.81 -8.95 -7.85
C GLU A 148 -12.69 -10.01 -7.93
N LYS A 149 -11.68 -9.80 -8.79
CA LYS A 149 -10.57 -10.78 -8.90
C LYS A 149 -9.71 -10.87 -7.64
N MET A 150 -9.51 -9.74 -6.95
CA MET A 150 -8.77 -9.73 -5.69
C MET A 150 -9.57 -10.49 -4.62
N GLU A 151 -10.88 -10.23 -4.55
CA GLU A 151 -11.80 -10.92 -3.64
C GLU A 151 -11.79 -12.42 -3.87
N SER A 152 -11.94 -12.87 -5.11
CA SER A 152 -11.88 -14.28 -5.48
C SER A 152 -10.59 -14.93 -4.97
N TRP A 153 -9.43 -14.31 -5.19
CA TRP A 153 -8.15 -14.87 -4.74
C TRP A 153 -7.98 -14.82 -3.22
N LEU A 154 -8.43 -13.73 -2.60
CA LEU A 154 -8.31 -13.52 -1.16
C LEU A 154 -9.18 -14.51 -0.37
N LEU A 155 -10.40 -14.80 -0.85
CA LEU A 155 -11.35 -15.70 -0.18
C LEU A 155 -11.14 -17.19 -0.55
N SER A 156 -10.56 -17.48 -1.71
CA SER A 156 -10.32 -18.87 -2.14
C SER A 156 -9.00 -19.47 -1.65
N ALA A 157 -8.01 -18.65 -1.30
CA ALA A 157 -6.73 -19.15 -0.80
C ALA A 157 -6.93 -20.00 0.47
N ARG A 158 -6.22 -21.12 0.56
CA ARG A 158 -6.15 -22.00 1.73
C ARG A 158 -4.80 -21.91 2.43
N THR A 159 -3.77 -21.53 1.69
CA THR A 159 -2.41 -21.34 2.19
C THR A 159 -1.83 -19.98 1.75
N LEU A 160 -0.76 -19.54 2.42
CA LEU A 160 -0.05 -18.30 2.06
C LEU A 160 0.76 -18.45 0.75
N ASP A 161 1.07 -19.67 0.34
CA ASP A 161 1.83 -19.94 -0.89
C ASP A 161 0.95 -19.94 -2.14
N GLU A 162 -0.33 -20.29 -2.02
CA GLU A 162 -1.26 -20.39 -3.14
C GLU A 162 -1.34 -19.14 -4.01
N PRO A 163 -1.49 -17.90 -3.48
CA PRO A 163 -1.52 -16.70 -4.31
C PRO A 163 -0.21 -16.49 -5.09
N ILE A 164 0.93 -16.90 -4.52
CA ILE A 164 2.24 -16.75 -5.14
C ILE A 164 2.37 -17.74 -6.31
N GLU A 165 2.07 -19.02 -6.05
CA GLU A 165 2.16 -20.07 -7.07
C GLU A 165 1.11 -19.91 -8.17
N ARG A 166 -0.10 -19.45 -7.81
CA ARG A 166 -1.15 -19.13 -8.78
C ARG A 166 -0.72 -18.01 -9.72
N LEU A 167 -0.08 -16.96 -9.21
CA LEU A 167 0.44 -15.86 -10.04
C LEU A 167 1.56 -16.34 -10.96
N LYS A 168 2.47 -17.21 -10.49
CA LYS A 168 3.53 -17.80 -11.34
C LYS A 168 2.94 -18.62 -12.48
N ARG A 169 1.88 -19.39 -12.22
CA ARG A 169 1.23 -20.25 -13.22
C ARG A 169 0.33 -19.48 -14.19
N GLU A 170 -0.48 -18.56 -13.69
CA GLU A 170 -1.49 -17.83 -14.49
C GLU A 170 -0.96 -16.51 -15.06
N GLY A 171 0.24 -16.09 -14.68
CA GLY A 171 0.81 -14.80 -15.02
C GLY A 171 0.23 -13.65 -14.20
N PHE A 172 0.74 -12.43 -14.45
CA PHE A 172 0.30 -11.25 -13.74
C PHE A 172 -1.19 -10.93 -13.98
N GLN A 173 -1.93 -10.67 -12.90
CA GLN A 173 -3.30 -10.16 -12.95
C GLN A 173 -3.49 -8.94 -12.02
N LEU A 174 -4.12 -7.90 -12.56
CA LEU A 174 -4.49 -6.70 -11.80
C LEU A 174 -5.56 -7.06 -10.76
N GLY A 175 -5.32 -6.68 -9.50
CA GLY A 175 -6.07 -7.14 -8.32
C GLY A 175 -5.33 -8.27 -7.59
N PRO A 176 -5.29 -9.50 -8.12
CA PRO A 176 -4.62 -10.66 -7.52
C PRO A 176 -3.19 -10.46 -7.01
N HIS A 177 -2.35 -9.68 -7.70
CA HIS A 177 -0.99 -9.38 -7.25
C HIS A 177 -0.93 -8.74 -5.84
N LYS A 178 -2.02 -8.09 -5.41
CA LYS A 178 -2.14 -7.55 -4.04
C LYS A 178 -2.30 -8.65 -3.00
N VAL A 179 -3.02 -9.73 -3.34
CA VAL A 179 -3.17 -10.90 -2.46
C VAL A 179 -1.81 -11.57 -2.25
N MET A 180 -0.98 -11.65 -3.30
CA MET A 180 0.42 -12.10 -3.16
C MET A 180 1.21 -11.19 -2.20
N ARG A 181 1.11 -9.86 -2.32
CA ARG A 181 1.78 -8.93 -1.39
C ARG A 181 1.31 -9.11 0.05
N ILE A 182 -0.01 -9.26 0.27
CA ILE A 182 -0.59 -9.55 1.59
C ILE A 182 -0.04 -10.88 2.13
N ALA A 183 0.07 -11.91 1.30
CA ALA A 183 0.64 -13.19 1.71
C ALA A 183 2.09 -13.06 2.19
N LEU A 184 2.92 -12.29 1.47
CA LEU A 184 4.30 -12.01 1.87
C LEU A 184 4.38 -11.23 3.19
N ILE A 185 3.51 -10.23 3.37
CA ILE A 185 3.40 -9.51 4.65
C ILE A 185 2.99 -10.47 5.76
N ARG A 186 2.02 -11.37 5.50
CA ARG A 186 1.53 -12.32 6.50
C ARG A 186 2.57 -13.38 6.89
N LYS A 187 3.48 -13.73 5.98
CA LYS A 187 4.64 -14.58 6.28
C LYS A 187 5.63 -13.89 7.21
N LYS A 188 5.81 -12.57 7.06
CA LYS A 188 6.67 -11.74 7.92
C LYS A 188 6.04 -11.47 9.29
N ALA A 189 4.75 -11.12 9.33
CA ALA A 189 4.06 -10.65 10.54
C ALA A 189 2.62 -11.13 10.58
N ARG A 190 2.05 -11.29 11.78
CA ARG A 190 0.61 -11.53 11.94
C ARG A 190 -0.15 -10.25 11.60
N ILE A 191 -1.37 -10.41 11.08
CA ILE A 191 -2.20 -9.29 10.69
C ILE A 191 -3.54 -9.42 11.40
N TYR A 192 -3.80 -8.48 12.30
CA TYR A 192 -5.10 -8.29 12.94
C TYR A 192 -5.86 -7.23 12.18
N LEU A 193 -7.00 -7.59 11.62
CA LEU A 193 -7.86 -6.68 10.89
C LEU A 193 -9.01 -6.28 11.81
N VAL A 194 -9.19 -4.98 12.01
CA VAL A 194 -10.31 -4.43 12.77
C VAL A 194 -11.30 -3.79 11.81
N SER A 195 -12.49 -4.39 11.73
CA SER A 195 -13.59 -3.95 10.87
C SER A 195 -14.91 -4.42 11.48
N ASN A 196 -15.96 -3.59 11.42
CA ASN A 196 -17.32 -4.02 11.81
C ASN A 196 -18.20 -4.44 10.63
N THR A 197 -17.81 -4.15 9.39
CA THR A 197 -18.63 -4.45 8.20
C THR A 197 -18.20 -5.71 7.45
N LEU A 198 -16.94 -6.14 7.58
CA LEU A 198 -16.48 -7.37 6.93
C LEU A 198 -17.10 -8.62 7.60
N PRO A 199 -17.41 -9.69 6.85
CA PRO A 199 -18.04 -10.88 7.41
C PRO A 199 -17.11 -11.63 8.37
N ASP A 200 -17.68 -12.39 9.32
CA ASP A 200 -16.88 -13.26 10.19
C ASP A 200 -16.05 -14.25 9.38
N GLY A 201 -14.81 -14.49 9.82
CA GLY A 201 -13.87 -15.37 9.10
C GLY A 201 -13.35 -14.80 7.77
N PHE A 202 -13.60 -13.52 7.47
CA PHE A 202 -13.11 -12.86 6.26
C PHE A 202 -11.62 -13.14 6.04
N ALA A 203 -11.33 -13.87 4.95
CA ALA A 203 -9.98 -14.19 4.50
C ALA A 203 -9.05 -14.68 5.64
N SER A 204 -9.56 -15.61 6.48
CA SER A 204 -8.90 -16.10 7.70
C SER A 204 -7.52 -16.73 7.49
N THR A 205 -7.19 -17.13 6.27
CA THR A 205 -5.83 -17.52 5.87
C THR A 205 -4.82 -16.39 6.07
N PHE A 206 -5.24 -15.14 5.89
CA PHE A 206 -4.38 -13.95 5.96
C PHE A 206 -4.57 -13.14 7.24
N PHE A 207 -5.80 -13.08 7.76
CA PHE A 207 -6.16 -12.14 8.83
C PHE A 207 -6.81 -12.83 10.01
N GLU A 208 -6.59 -12.27 11.18
CA GLU A 208 -7.42 -12.50 12.36
C GLU A 208 -8.34 -11.28 12.51
N LEU A 209 -9.66 -11.50 12.39
CA LEU A 209 -10.65 -10.42 12.39
C LEU A 209 -11.07 -10.06 13.83
N PHE A 210 -11.07 -8.77 14.14
CA PHE A 210 -11.55 -8.21 15.39
C PHE A 210 -12.61 -7.15 15.12
N ARG A 211 -13.53 -6.98 16.08
CA ARG A 211 -14.56 -5.93 16.06
C ARG A 211 -14.21 -4.71 16.92
N ASP A 212 -13.28 -4.91 17.85
CA ASP A 212 -12.84 -3.88 18.79
C ASP A 212 -11.31 -3.72 18.73
N PRO A 213 -10.80 -2.49 18.48
CA PRO A 213 -9.37 -2.22 18.51
C PRO A 213 -8.71 -2.57 19.83
N LYS A 214 -9.39 -2.41 20.98
CA LYS A 214 -8.80 -2.70 22.30
C LYS A 214 -8.61 -4.20 22.49
N ALA A 215 -9.56 -5.01 22.05
CA ALA A 215 -9.44 -6.47 22.03
C ALA A 215 -8.27 -6.93 21.16
N ALA A 216 -8.13 -6.38 19.94
CA ALA A 216 -7.02 -6.69 19.05
C ALA A 216 -5.66 -6.31 19.67
N PHE A 217 -5.59 -5.13 20.29
CA PHE A 217 -4.36 -4.66 20.95
C PHE A 217 -4.00 -5.47 22.19
N SER A 218 -4.98 -5.80 23.03
CA SER A 218 -4.77 -6.64 24.20
C SER A 218 -4.29 -8.03 23.80
N ARG A 219 -4.84 -8.60 22.71
CA ARG A 219 -4.37 -9.86 22.15
C ARG A 219 -2.93 -9.76 21.65
N ALA A 220 -2.59 -8.70 20.94
CA ALA A 220 -1.23 -8.50 20.43
C ALA A 220 -0.21 -8.37 21.56
N LEU A 221 -0.50 -7.57 22.59
CA LEU A 221 0.35 -7.44 23.77
C LEU A 221 0.54 -8.75 24.53
N ALA A 222 -0.52 -9.56 24.67
CA ALA A 222 -0.41 -10.86 25.33
C ALA A 222 0.54 -11.82 24.60
N GLU A 223 0.64 -11.70 23.27
CA GLU A 223 1.49 -12.57 22.46
C GLU A 223 2.93 -12.06 22.32
N CYS A 224 3.12 -10.75 22.17
CA CYS A 224 4.45 -10.14 22.09
C CYS A 224 5.10 -9.92 23.47
N GLY A 225 4.30 -9.93 24.54
CA GLY A 225 4.74 -9.62 25.90
C GLY A 225 4.55 -8.14 26.27
N SER A 226 4.47 -7.86 27.57
CA SER A 226 4.21 -6.51 28.11
C SER A 226 5.31 -5.49 27.84
N GLY A 227 6.52 -5.94 27.46
CA GLY A 227 7.64 -5.09 27.07
C GLY A 227 7.71 -4.79 25.57
N ALA A 228 6.72 -5.21 24.77
CA ALA A 228 6.70 -5.01 23.33
C ALA A 228 6.74 -3.52 22.95
N SER A 229 7.62 -3.19 22.01
CA SER A 229 7.64 -1.87 21.37
C SER A 229 6.42 -1.70 20.46
N VAL A 230 5.78 -0.52 20.53
CA VAL A 230 4.56 -0.21 19.80
C VAL A 230 4.73 1.06 18.98
N LEU A 231 4.36 1.01 17.71
CA LEU A 231 4.26 2.17 16.83
C LEU A 231 2.79 2.37 16.42
N VAL A 232 2.31 3.60 16.50
CA VAL A 232 0.97 3.97 16.01
C VAL A 232 1.12 4.78 14.73
N MET A 233 0.42 4.37 13.68
CA MET A 233 0.37 5.01 12.37
C MET A 233 -1.09 5.42 12.05
N PRO A 234 -1.57 6.59 12.53
CA PRO A 234 -2.97 7.00 12.36
C PRO A 234 -3.38 7.23 10.90
N TYR A 235 -2.41 7.53 10.04
CA TYR A 235 -2.60 7.80 8.61
C TYR A 235 -1.64 6.95 7.76
N ALA A 236 -1.57 5.64 8.05
CA ALA A 236 -0.63 4.71 7.43
C ALA A 236 -0.73 4.65 5.90
N GLY A 237 -1.90 4.96 5.32
CA GLY A 237 -2.05 5.09 3.86
C GLY A 237 -1.35 6.31 3.24
N SER A 238 -0.81 7.22 4.05
CA SER A 238 -0.15 8.47 3.61
C SER A 238 1.24 8.67 4.21
N THR A 239 1.53 8.09 5.38
CA THR A 239 2.87 8.12 5.99
C THR A 239 3.71 6.92 5.53
N LEU A 240 4.98 7.15 5.22
CA LEU A 240 5.93 6.14 4.78
C LEU A 240 7.02 5.94 5.84
N PRO A 241 7.07 4.78 6.52
CA PRO A 241 8.21 4.42 7.36
C PRO A 241 9.50 4.30 6.55
N ASP A 242 10.58 4.87 7.08
CA ASP A 242 11.94 4.69 6.60
C ASP A 242 12.77 4.01 7.70
N THR A 243 13.13 2.75 7.46
CA THR A 243 13.85 1.91 8.42
C THR A 243 15.34 1.76 8.09
N ARG A 244 15.87 2.66 7.25
CA ARG A 244 17.28 2.70 6.82
C ARG A 244 18.09 3.78 7.54
#